data_AF-A0A7J6VXR1-F1
#
_entry.id   AF-A0A7J6VXR1-F1
#
_cell.length_a   1.000
_cell.length_b   1.000
_cell.length_c   1.000
_cell.angle_alpha   90.00
_cell.angle_beta   90.00
_cell.angle_gamma   90.00
#
_symmetry.space_group_name_H-M   'P 1'
#
loop_
_entity.id
_entity.type
_entity.pdbx_description
1 polymer ?
#
loop_
_entity_poly.entity_id
_entity_poly.type
_entity_poly.pdbx_seq_one_letter_code
_entity_poly.pdbx_strand_id
1 'polypeptide(L)'
;MERTEEIQELDDTYFQRKILLQDELAKVLRNDGISWKQKATTKWRGEGDNCTRFFHLLANAKNKHNALEKIRIGETVVTDRKLISEHVVDYFQNLFEGRMDANRTRPNLDGLFVTPLTSELG
;
A
#
# COMPACT_ATOMS: atom_id res chain seq x y z
N MET A 1 -7.43 -25.69 53.93
CA MET A 1 -7.47 -26.50 52.70
C MET A 1 -8.67 -26.07 51.87
N GLU A 2 -9.90 -26.08 52.41
CA GLU A 2 -11.10 -25.56 51.72
C GLU A 2 -11.00 -24.11 51.22
N ARG A 3 -10.56 -23.16 52.06
CA ARG A 3 -10.52 -21.73 51.67
C ARG A 3 -9.53 -21.43 50.53
N THR A 4 -8.49 -22.24 50.38
CA THR A 4 -7.48 -22.07 49.32
C THR A 4 -7.95 -22.67 47.99
N GLU A 5 -8.74 -23.75 48.04
CA GLU A 5 -9.37 -24.37 46.87
C GLU A 5 -10.48 -23.48 46.32
N GLU A 6 -11.29 -22.88 47.19
CA GLU A 6 -12.38 -21.96 46.81
C GLU A 6 -11.86 -20.67 46.13
N ILE A 7 -10.75 -20.10 46.62
CA ILE A 7 -10.09 -18.94 46.00
C ILE A 7 -9.48 -19.30 44.64
N GLN A 8 -8.89 -20.50 44.52
CA GLN A 8 -8.31 -21.01 43.28
C GLN A 8 -9.40 -21.20 42.21
N GLU A 9 -10.53 -21.80 42.57
CA GLU A 9 -11.67 -21.98 41.65
C GLU A 9 -12.30 -20.64 41.21
N LEU A 10 -12.33 -19.64 42.10
CA LEU A 10 -12.76 -18.27 41.77
C LEU A 10 -11.81 -17.58 40.77
N ASP A 11 -10.51 -17.81 40.88
CA ASP A 11 -9.51 -17.26 39.95
C ASP A 11 -9.57 -17.97 38.58
N ASP A 12 -9.72 -19.30 38.59
CA ASP A 12 -9.88 -20.10 37.37
C ASP A 12 -11.16 -19.72 36.63
N THR A 13 -12.29 -19.58 37.33
CA THR A 13 -13.57 -19.16 36.73
C THR A 13 -13.51 -17.73 36.18
N TYR A 14 -12.86 -16.80 36.89
CA TYR A 14 -12.63 -15.44 36.41
C TYR A 14 -11.76 -15.42 35.14
N PHE A 15 -10.68 -16.21 35.13
CA PHE A 15 -9.78 -16.34 33.99
C PHE A 15 -10.50 -16.91 32.76
N GLN A 16 -11.30 -17.97 32.96
CA GLN A 16 -12.13 -18.55 31.89
C GLN A 16 -13.14 -17.53 31.35
N ARG A 17 -13.80 -16.77 32.23
CA ARG A 17 -14.76 -15.73 31.81
C ARG A 17 -14.08 -14.64 30.98
N LYS A 18 -12.87 -14.22 31.37
CA LYS A 18 -12.08 -13.23 30.63
C LYS A 18 -11.72 -13.72 29.22
N ILE A 19 -11.29 -14.97 29.09
CA ILE A 19 -10.98 -15.58 27.78
C ILE A 19 -12.21 -15.61 26.88
N LEU A 20 -13.35 -16.05 27.42
CA LEU A 20 -14.61 -16.12 26.65
C LEU A 20 -15.04 -14.74 26.14
N LEU A 21 -14.96 -13.71 26.98
CA LEU A 21 -15.30 -12.35 26.59
C LEU A 21 -14.32 -11.79 25.54
N GLN A 22 -13.04 -12.12 25.63
CA GLN A 22 -12.05 -11.72 24.62
C GLN A 22 -12.31 -12.40 23.27
N ASP A 23 -12.67 -13.68 23.27
CA ASP A 23 -13.01 -14.41 22.05
C ASP A 23 -14.32 -13.90 21.44
N GLU A 24 -15.33 -13.60 22.26
CA GLU A 24 -16.58 -12.97 21.81
C GLU A 24 -16.32 -11.58 21.21
N LEU A 25 -15.53 -10.75 21.87
CA LEU A 25 -15.12 -9.44 21.33
C LEU A 25 -14.38 -9.59 20.01
N ALA A 26 -13.45 -10.53 19.92
CA ALA A 26 -12.71 -10.79 18.69
C ALA A 26 -13.64 -11.23 17.55
N LYS A 27 -14.66 -12.06 17.83
CA LYS A 27 -15.68 -12.46 16.86
C LYS A 27 -16.51 -11.27 16.38
N VAL A 28 -16.98 -10.43 17.31
CA VAL A 28 -17.76 -9.23 16.97
C VAL A 28 -16.94 -8.29 16.08
N LEU A 29 -15.70 -7.98 16.45
CA LEU A 29 -14.81 -7.12 15.66
C LEU A 29 -14.54 -7.70 14.27
N ARG A 30 -14.39 -9.02 14.17
CA ARG A 30 -14.15 -9.72 12.89
C ARG A 30 -15.39 -9.64 12.00
N ASN A 31 -16.58 -9.86 12.56
CA ASN A 31 -17.86 -9.74 11.86
C ASN A 31 -18.13 -8.31 11.41
N ASP A 32 -17.82 -7.32 12.24
CA ASP A 32 -17.89 -5.92 11.86
C ASP A 32 -16.94 -5.65 10.69
N GLY A 33 -15.68 -6.07 10.77
CA GLY A 33 -14.72 -5.92 9.67
C GLY A 33 -15.22 -6.51 8.35
N ILE A 34 -15.85 -7.70 8.41
CA ILE A 34 -16.49 -8.33 7.24
C ILE A 34 -17.68 -7.49 6.75
N SER A 35 -18.56 -7.04 7.65
CA SER A 35 -19.71 -6.19 7.32
C SER A 35 -19.27 -4.88 6.65
N TRP A 36 -18.26 -4.21 7.18
CA TRP A 36 -17.67 -3.00 6.61
C TRP A 36 -17.10 -3.25 5.22
N LYS A 37 -16.36 -4.35 5.03
CA LYS A 37 -15.84 -4.75 3.72
C LYS A 37 -16.95 -5.04 2.70
N GLN A 38 -18.01 -5.74 3.12
CA GLN A 38 -19.16 -6.03 2.27
C GLN A 38 -19.90 -4.74 1.90
N LYS A 39 -20.17 -3.87 2.86
CA LYS A 39 -20.82 -2.56 2.64
C LYS A 39 -20.00 -1.68 1.70
N ALA A 40 -18.67 -1.61 1.90
CA ALA A 40 -17.77 -0.86 1.03
C ALA A 40 -17.74 -1.43 -0.40
N THR A 41 -17.70 -2.77 -0.55
CA THR A 41 -17.73 -3.44 -1.85
C THR A 41 -19.07 -3.24 -2.57
N THR A 42 -20.18 -3.33 -1.87
CA THR A 42 -21.52 -3.09 -2.43
C THR A 42 -21.71 -1.64 -2.83
N LYS A 43 -21.24 -0.71 -1.99
CA LYS A 43 -21.21 0.72 -2.31
C LYS A 43 -20.36 1.01 -3.54
N TRP A 44 -19.16 0.43 -3.62
CA TRP A 44 -18.29 0.50 -4.79
C TRP A 44 -18.95 -0.01 -6.07
N ARG A 45 -19.63 -1.16 -5.98
CA ARG A 45 -20.33 -1.79 -7.11
C ARG A 45 -21.52 -0.95 -7.62
N GLY A 46 -22.13 -0.12 -6.77
CA GLY A 46 -23.21 0.80 -7.15
C GLY A 46 -22.74 2.21 -7.55
N GLU A 47 -21.64 2.70 -6.97
CA GLU A 47 -21.09 4.02 -7.25
C GLU A 47 -20.11 4.03 -8.43
N GLY A 48 -19.61 2.87 -8.88
CA GLY A 48 -18.64 2.80 -9.98
C GLY A 48 -17.39 3.65 -9.70
N ASP A 49 -16.81 4.25 -10.75
CA ASP A 49 -15.59 5.07 -10.71
C ASP A 49 -15.70 6.38 -9.88
N ASN A 50 -16.79 6.55 -9.11
CA ASN A 50 -17.06 7.73 -8.28
C ASN A 50 -16.33 7.74 -6.94
N CYS A 51 -15.43 6.80 -6.61
CA CYS A 51 -14.47 7.05 -5.52
C CYS A 51 -13.32 7.98 -5.94
N THR A 52 -13.59 8.91 -6.86
CA THR A 52 -12.68 9.98 -7.24
C THR A 52 -12.08 10.65 -6.00
N ARG A 53 -12.86 11.05 -5.00
CA ARG A 53 -12.27 11.77 -3.84
C ARG A 53 -11.29 10.92 -3.02
N PHE A 54 -11.63 9.69 -2.64
CA PHE A 54 -10.73 8.88 -1.82
C PHE A 54 -9.47 8.46 -2.60
N PHE A 55 -9.62 8.01 -3.85
CA PHE A 55 -8.47 7.62 -4.67
C PHE A 55 -7.64 8.82 -5.11
N HIS A 56 -8.23 9.98 -5.40
CA HIS A 56 -7.47 11.21 -5.64
C HIS A 56 -6.76 11.69 -4.39
N LEU A 57 -7.36 11.58 -3.20
CA LEU A 57 -6.67 11.92 -1.95
C LEU A 57 -5.48 10.97 -1.71
N LEU A 58 -5.67 9.68 -1.92
CA LEU A 58 -4.62 8.67 -1.78
C LEU A 58 -3.50 8.86 -2.81
N ALA A 59 -3.87 9.09 -4.08
CA ALA A 59 -2.93 9.38 -5.16
C ALA A 59 -2.20 10.71 -4.93
N ASN A 60 -2.88 11.76 -4.45
CA ASN A 60 -2.26 13.03 -4.12
C ASN A 60 -1.35 12.93 -2.91
N ALA A 61 -1.71 12.17 -1.88
CA ALA A 61 -0.85 11.92 -0.73
C ALA A 61 0.41 11.16 -1.17
N LYS A 62 0.25 10.14 -2.02
CA LYS A 62 1.37 9.38 -2.59
C LYS A 62 2.24 10.23 -3.52
N ASN A 63 1.64 11.10 -4.34
CA ASN A 63 2.36 12.05 -5.20
C ASN A 63 3.12 13.10 -4.39
N LYS A 64 2.55 13.60 -3.29
CA LYS A 64 3.23 14.51 -2.37
C LYS A 64 4.37 13.81 -1.64
N HIS A 65 4.16 12.59 -1.17
CA HIS A 65 5.19 11.80 -0.49
C HIS A 65 6.33 11.40 -1.43
N ASN A 66 6.02 11.07 -2.68
CA ASN A 66 6.97 10.65 -3.69
C ASN A 66 7.51 11.82 -4.53
N ALA A 67 7.16 13.06 -4.19
CA ALA A 67 7.67 14.22 -4.91
C ALA A 67 9.18 14.31 -4.71
N LEU A 68 9.93 14.31 -5.82
CA LEU A 68 11.37 14.58 -5.80
C LEU A 68 11.58 16.07 -5.52
N GLU A 69 11.59 16.46 -4.25
CA GLU A 69 11.79 17.85 -3.82
C GLU A 69 13.22 18.34 -4.03
N LYS A 70 14.20 17.43 -3.95
CA LYS A 70 15.60 17.74 -4.17
C LYS A 70 16.35 16.53 -4.67
N ILE A 71 17.29 16.75 -5.59
CA ILE A 71 18.22 15.74 -6.07
C ILE A 71 19.65 16.28 -5.99
N ARG A 72 20.63 15.38 -5.91
CA ARG A 72 22.04 15.75 -5.98
C ARG A 72 22.56 15.45 -7.38
N ILE A 73 23.13 16.47 -8.04
CA ILE A 73 23.79 16.37 -9.34
C ILE A 73 25.27 16.70 -9.11
N GLY A 74 26.14 15.69 -9.17
CA GLY A 74 27.54 15.85 -8.77
C GLY A 74 27.66 16.32 -7.31
N GLU A 75 28.25 17.50 -7.11
CA GLU A 75 28.43 18.12 -5.79
C GLU A 75 27.32 19.10 -5.39
N THR A 76 26.42 19.44 -6.31
CA THR A 76 25.35 20.42 -6.06
C THR A 76 24.02 19.74 -5.75
N VAL A 77 23.28 20.32 -4.80
CA VAL A 77 21.90 19.91 -4.50
C VAL A 77 20.96 20.85 -5.23
N VAL A 78 20.15 20.29 -6.11
CA VAL A 78 19.15 21.01 -6.89
C VAL A 78 17.77 20.80 -6.30
N THR A 79 17.03 21.89 -6.12
CA THR A 79 15.64 21.92 -5.63
C THR A 79 14.66 22.44 -6.68
N ASP A 80 15.15 23.00 -7.79
CA ASP A 80 14.28 23.47 -8.88
C ASP A 80 13.66 22.28 -9.62
N ARG A 81 12.32 22.23 -9.64
CA ARG A 81 11.55 21.18 -10.30
C ARG A 81 11.84 21.08 -11.79
N LYS A 82 12.11 22.19 -12.49
CA LYS A 82 12.43 22.14 -13.93
C LYS A 82 13.76 21.43 -14.15
N LEU A 83 14.78 21.87 -13.42
CA LEU A 83 16.13 21.31 -13.51
C LEU A 83 16.17 19.83 -13.04
N ILE A 84 15.39 19.48 -12.01
CA ILE A 84 15.18 18.09 -11.58
C ILE A 84 14.58 17.25 -12.72
N SER A 85 13.51 17.75 -13.36
CA SER A 85 12.84 17.05 -14.45
C SER A 85 13.76 16.84 -15.64
N GLU A 86 14.46 17.88 -16.08
CA GLU A 86 15.39 17.83 -17.20
C GLU A 86 16.51 16.82 -16.94
N HIS A 87 17.14 16.87 -15.77
CA HIS A 87 18.21 15.95 -15.40
C HIS A 87 17.72 14.50 -15.27
N VAL A 88 16.52 14.27 -14.73
CA VAL A 88 15.94 12.91 -14.65
C VAL A 88 15.69 12.35 -16.05
N VAL A 89 15.12 13.14 -16.96
CA VAL A 89 14.89 12.70 -18.35
C VAL A 89 16.20 12.37 -19.04
N ASP A 90 17.19 13.27 -18.99
CA ASP A 90 18.50 13.06 -19.60
C ASP A 90 19.20 11.82 -19.03
N TYR A 91 19.20 11.65 -17.71
CA TYR A 91 19.80 10.49 -17.04
C TYR A 91 19.20 9.17 -17.54
N PHE A 92 17.87 9.04 -17.55
CA PHE A 92 17.21 7.81 -17.98
C PHE A 92 17.30 7.60 -19.49
N GLN A 93 17.27 8.67 -20.29
CA GLN A 93 17.49 8.57 -21.72
C GLN A 93 18.88 8.01 -22.02
N ASN A 94 19.92 8.55 -21.39
CA ASN A 94 21.29 8.04 -21.52
C ASN A 94 21.44 6.60 -20.99
N LEU A 95 20.69 6.24 -19.94
CA LEU A 95 20.65 4.87 -19.39
C LEU A 95 20.02 3.87 -20.36
N PHE A 96 18.90 4.21 -20.98
CA PHE A 96 18.16 3.29 -21.86
C PHE A 96 18.69 3.26 -23.29
N GLU A 97 19.35 4.32 -23.75
CA GLU A 97 20.04 4.36 -25.04
C GLU A 97 21.42 3.68 -25.00
N GLY A 98 21.80 3.06 -23.87
CA GLY A 98 23.05 2.31 -23.73
C GLY A 98 24.31 3.18 -23.77
N ARG A 99 24.16 4.50 -23.59
CA ARG A 99 25.28 5.46 -23.55
C ARG A 99 25.98 5.47 -22.19
N MET A 100 25.31 4.97 -21.14
CA MET A 100 25.89 4.68 -19.83
C MET A 100 26.34 3.22 -19.73
N ASP A 101 27.56 3.01 -19.24
CA ASP A 101 28.32 1.77 -19.08
C ASP A 101 27.55 0.44 -19.19
N ALA A 102 28.05 -0.42 -20.09
CA ALA A 102 27.64 -1.80 -20.36
C ALA A 102 27.72 -2.80 -19.17
N ASN A 103 27.90 -2.32 -17.94
CA ASN A 103 28.11 -3.14 -16.74
C ASN A 103 26.97 -3.02 -15.70
N ARG A 104 25.91 -2.26 -16.02
CA ARG A 104 24.62 -2.40 -15.32
C ARG A 104 23.76 -3.33 -16.14
N THR A 105 23.82 -4.62 -15.84
CA THR A 105 23.06 -5.68 -16.52
C THR A 105 21.59 -5.29 -16.56
N ARG A 106 21.13 -4.76 -17.70
CA ARG A 106 19.70 -4.68 -17.99
C ARG A 106 19.22 -6.12 -17.90
N PRO A 107 18.31 -6.46 -16.97
CA PRO A 107 17.80 -7.82 -16.90
C PRO A 107 17.23 -8.15 -18.27
N ASN A 108 17.60 -9.32 -18.80
CA ASN A 108 17.14 -9.74 -20.11
C ASN A 108 15.59 -9.79 -20.07
N LEU A 109 14.93 -8.97 -20.90
CA LEU A 109 13.48 -8.92 -21.04
C LEU A 109 12.98 -9.76 -22.24
N ASP A 110 13.87 -10.48 -22.93
CA ASP A 110 13.54 -11.42 -23.99
C ASP A 110 12.59 -12.48 -23.40
N GLY A 111 11.30 -12.37 -23.72
CA GLY A 111 10.24 -13.22 -23.20
C GLY A 111 9.04 -12.46 -22.60
N LEU A 112 9.17 -11.17 -22.30
CA LEU A 112 8.01 -10.32 -21.99
C LEU A 112 7.43 -9.74 -23.29
N PHE A 113 6.53 -10.49 -23.91
CA PHE A 113 5.63 -9.92 -24.91
C PHE A 113 4.64 -9.00 -24.19
N VAL A 114 4.95 -7.71 -24.14
CA VAL A 114 3.97 -6.70 -23.74
C VAL A 114 3.03 -6.55 -24.93
N THR A 115 1.90 -7.26 -24.91
CA THR A 115 0.88 -7.04 -25.93
C THR A 115 0.36 -5.61 -25.76
N PRO A 116 0.37 -4.78 -26.82
CA PRO A 116 -0.25 -3.47 -26.76
C PRO A 116 -1.71 -3.65 -26.35
N LEU A 117 -2.20 -2.87 -25.39
CA LEU A 117 -3.65 -2.76 -25.21
C LEU A 117 -4.18 -2.10 -26.48
N THR A 118 -4.61 -2.90 -27.44
CA THR A 118 -5.42 -2.43 -28.55
C THR A 118 -6.70 -1.90 -27.93
N SER A 119 -6.91 -0.59 -28.06
CA SER A 119 -8.15 0.09 -27.75
C SER A 119 -9.22 -0.34 -28.74
N GLU A 120 -9.78 -1.53 -28.53
CA GLU A 120 -10.91 -2.04 -29.28
C GLU A 120 -11.77 -2.85 -28.31
N LEU A 121 -12.87 -2.25 -27.87
CA LEU A 121 -14.22 -2.83 -27.82
C LEU A 121 -15.14 -1.79 -27.16
N GLY A 122 -16.10 -1.30 -27.94
CA GLY A 122 -17.11 -0.32 -27.57
C GLY A 122 -18.25 -0.87 -26.72
#